data_AF-A0A120FN20-F1
#
_entry.id   AF-A0A120FN20-F1
#
_cell.length_a   1.000
_cell.length_b   1.000
_cell.length_c   1.000
_cell.angle_alpha   90.00
_cell.angle_beta   90.00
_cell.angle_gamma   90.00
#
_symmetry.space_group_name_H-M   'P 1'
#
loop_
_entity.id
_entity.type
_entity.pdbx_description
1 polymer ?
#
loop_
_entity_poly.entity_id
_entity_poly.type
_entity_poly.pdbx_seq_one_letter_code
_entity_poly.pdbx_strand_id
1 'polypeptide(L)'
;MADVEGVPKQGGDTSSLNGASTSAIPTKSSKGCGLWWCFKSAFAKSFRRSRRETSAGRLDQPAGQPAGSRIPPQPLQLGPEDWLGDEHITADYTLLERELQSDNPDLAARTRLLRPAQAHLLRLTEDDLIRQDALWGIIEDGNNNDTANYLFLPVNDGSSDKSNDGTHWSLLLVDRRDPGAVVAYHYDSFRKSNSAKANQLAARLGASLQTASITEQRNHYDCGVFVLDATRALVGRLAQTERTDDELLRLDNLVANRRALQDRLSAYAPL
;
A
#
# COMPACT_ATOMS: atom_id res chain seq x y z
N MET A 1 -50.05 53.56 40.20
CA MET A 1 -49.51 52.17 40.18
C MET A 1 -48.02 52.30 39.96
N ALA A 2 -47.24 51.98 41.02
CA ALA A 2 -45.76 51.84 41.15
C ALA A 2 -44.90 53.08 40.76
N ASP A 3 -44.12 53.76 41.61
CA ASP A 3 -43.06 53.38 42.60
C ASP A 3 -41.90 52.56 41.96
N VAL A 4 -40.59 52.68 42.25
CA VAL A 4 -39.72 53.47 43.14
C VAL A 4 -38.25 53.11 42.76
N GLU A 5 -37.32 54.02 43.02
CA GLU A 5 -35.86 53.93 43.32
C GLU A 5 -34.96 52.72 42.95
N GLY A 6 -33.68 53.05 42.68
CA GLY A 6 -32.62 52.67 43.65
C GLY A 6 -31.45 51.79 43.19
N VAL A 7 -30.29 52.44 42.95
CA VAL A 7 -28.91 52.19 43.46
C VAL A 7 -28.33 50.73 43.51
N PRO A 8 -27.03 50.53 43.17
CA PRO A 8 -26.39 49.21 43.07
C PRO A 8 -25.75 48.71 44.37
N LYS A 9 -25.39 47.41 44.43
CA LYS A 9 -24.56 46.82 45.50
C LYS A 9 -23.32 46.09 44.96
N GLN A 10 -22.19 46.45 45.55
CA GLN A 10 -20.92 45.74 45.60
C GLN A 10 -21.01 44.43 46.40
N GLY A 11 -20.00 43.57 46.20
CA GLY A 11 -19.37 42.82 47.29
C GLY A 11 -19.41 41.31 47.09
N GLY A 12 -18.25 40.66 47.11
CA GLY A 12 -18.18 39.20 47.14
C GLY A 12 -16.83 38.57 46.86
N ASP A 13 -15.79 39.11 47.48
CA ASP A 13 -14.59 38.44 48.00
C ASP A 13 -14.44 36.90 47.90
N THR A 14 -13.20 36.54 47.51
CA THR A 14 -12.32 35.55 48.16
C THR A 14 -12.50 34.06 47.89
N SER A 15 -11.40 33.46 47.44
CA SER A 15 -10.61 32.46 48.18
C SER A 15 -10.14 31.34 47.27
N SER A 16 -8.92 31.49 46.80
CA SER A 16 -8.09 30.43 46.23
C SER A 16 -7.50 29.60 47.37
N LEU A 17 -7.65 28.28 47.30
CA LEU A 17 -6.98 27.33 48.18
C LEU A 17 -6.34 26.23 47.33
N ASN A 18 -5.00 26.31 47.26
CA ASN A 18 -4.01 25.24 47.42
C ASN A 18 -4.41 23.78 47.15
N GLY A 19 -3.53 23.09 46.41
CA GLY A 19 -3.42 21.64 46.49
C GLY A 19 -2.52 21.03 45.43
N ALA A 20 -1.20 21.17 45.58
CA ALA A 20 -0.23 20.39 44.82
C ALA A 20 -0.27 18.91 45.24
N SER A 21 -0.03 17.97 44.31
CA SER A 21 0.79 16.78 44.58
C SER A 21 1.17 16.03 43.29
N THR A 22 2.48 15.84 43.19
CA THR A 22 3.29 14.97 42.33
C THR A 22 2.90 13.49 42.37
N SER A 23 3.17 12.75 41.27
CA SER A 23 4.21 11.71 41.21
C SER A 23 3.87 10.49 40.31
N ALA A 24 4.94 9.98 39.69
CA ALA A 24 5.25 8.58 39.39
C ALA A 24 4.82 7.96 38.04
N ILE A 25 5.84 7.90 37.17
CA ILE A 25 6.08 6.87 36.14
C ILE A 25 6.46 5.54 36.80
N PRO A 26 6.11 4.39 36.21
CA PRO A 26 6.88 3.16 36.33
C PRO A 26 7.45 2.68 34.99
N THR A 27 8.77 2.48 34.98
CA THR A 27 9.53 1.69 34.00
C THR A 27 9.35 0.20 34.23
N LYS A 28 9.37 -0.63 33.17
CA LYS A 28 10.02 -1.95 33.21
C LYS A 28 10.29 -2.52 31.82
N SER A 29 11.49 -3.07 31.68
CA SER A 29 12.03 -3.70 30.48
C SER A 29 11.55 -5.14 30.31
N SER A 30 11.46 -5.62 29.08
CA SER A 30 11.55 -7.04 28.76
C SER A 30 12.25 -7.24 27.42
N LYS A 31 13.33 -8.02 27.47
CA LYS A 31 14.03 -8.60 26.31
C LYS A 31 13.17 -9.72 25.73
N GLY A 32 13.04 -9.79 24.42
CA GLY A 32 12.47 -10.93 23.71
C GLY A 32 13.04 -11.01 22.30
N CYS A 33 13.86 -12.04 22.05
CA CYS A 33 14.46 -12.32 20.75
C CYS A 33 13.36 -12.61 19.71
N GLY A 34 13.29 -11.78 18.66
CA GLY A 34 12.40 -11.97 17.52
C GLY A 34 12.97 -12.98 16.52
N LEU A 35 12.46 -14.20 16.54
CA LEU A 35 12.69 -15.23 15.53
C LEU A 35 11.56 -15.13 14.49
N TRP A 36 11.62 -14.20 13.54
CA TRP A 36 10.61 -14.05 12.48
C TRP A 36 11.28 -13.98 11.11
N TRP A 37 11.88 -15.09 10.71
CA TRP A 37 12.00 -15.46 9.30
C TRP A 37 10.98 -16.57 9.06
N CYS A 38 10.24 -16.48 7.94
CA CYS A 38 9.25 -17.44 7.41
C CYS A 38 7.76 -17.15 7.69
N PHE A 39 7.19 -16.06 7.17
CA PHE A 39 5.78 -16.06 6.71
C PHE A 39 5.57 -15.09 5.53
N LYS A 40 6.17 -15.43 4.38
CA LYS A 40 5.70 -14.96 3.06
C LYS A 40 5.23 -16.16 2.24
N SER A 41 4.20 -16.87 2.71
CA SER A 41 3.59 -17.97 1.93
C SER A 41 2.24 -18.47 2.49
N ALA A 42 1.28 -17.59 2.78
CA ALA A 42 -0.01 -18.03 3.32
C ALA A 42 -1.27 -17.29 2.85
N PHE A 43 -1.26 -16.63 1.68
CA PHE A 43 -2.49 -16.05 1.11
C PHE A 43 -3.13 -16.88 -0.02
N ALA A 44 -2.55 -18.03 -0.37
CA ALA A 44 -3.05 -18.91 -1.43
C ALA A 44 -3.51 -20.26 -0.88
N LYS A 45 -4.51 -20.29 0.02
CA LYS A 45 -5.17 -21.55 0.44
C LYS A 45 -6.51 -21.32 1.16
N SER A 46 -7.43 -20.62 0.52
CA SER A 46 -8.85 -20.73 0.92
C SER A 46 -9.75 -20.55 -0.28
N PHE A 47 -9.87 -21.60 -1.10
CA PHE A 47 -11.04 -21.88 -1.93
C PHE A 47 -10.92 -23.33 -2.43
N ARG A 48 -11.23 -24.30 -1.56
CA ARG A 48 -11.62 -25.64 -2.01
C ARG A 48 -12.79 -26.16 -1.18
N ARG A 49 -13.92 -26.22 -1.87
CA ARG A 49 -15.20 -26.83 -1.54
C ARG A 49 -15.02 -28.26 -1.00
N SER A 50 -15.49 -28.53 0.21
CA SER A 50 -15.52 -29.89 0.79
C SER A 50 -16.84 -30.58 0.47
N ARG A 51 -16.76 -31.59 -0.41
CA ARG A 51 -17.73 -32.69 -0.53
C ARG A 51 -17.17 -33.83 0.32
N ARG A 52 -17.94 -34.29 1.31
CA ARG A 52 -17.63 -35.47 2.12
C ARG A 52 -17.73 -36.72 1.26
N GLU A 53 -16.72 -37.58 1.33
CA GLU A 53 -16.88 -39.03 1.23
C GLU A 53 -15.74 -39.72 1.97
N THR A 54 -16.12 -40.70 2.78
CA THR A 54 -15.30 -41.52 3.67
C THR A 54 -14.78 -42.75 2.92
N SER A 55 -13.51 -43.10 3.06
CA SER A 55 -13.10 -44.48 3.35
C SER A 55 -11.62 -44.59 3.73
N ALA A 56 -11.33 -45.56 4.58
CA ALA A 56 -10.07 -45.85 5.24
C ALA A 56 -9.07 -46.61 4.34
N GLY A 57 -7.78 -46.49 4.67
CA GLY A 57 -6.72 -47.35 4.11
C GLY A 57 -5.32 -46.89 4.53
N ARG A 58 -4.78 -47.50 5.58
CA ARG A 58 -3.39 -47.41 6.04
C ARG A 58 -2.53 -48.37 5.20
N LEU A 59 -1.33 -47.95 4.78
CA LEU A 59 -0.13 -48.78 4.58
C LEU A 59 1.11 -47.91 4.32
N ASP A 60 2.26 -48.49 4.65
CA ASP A 60 3.50 -47.85 5.09
C ASP A 60 4.42 -47.23 4.01
N GLN A 61 5.37 -46.42 4.49
CA GLN A 61 6.46 -45.68 3.82
C GLN A 61 7.47 -46.59 3.07
N PRO A 62 8.26 -46.08 2.10
CA PRO A 62 9.52 -45.43 2.49
C PRO A 62 9.93 -44.19 1.68
N ALA A 63 10.86 -43.45 2.28
CA ALA A 63 11.41 -42.18 1.84
C ALA A 63 12.16 -42.25 0.50
N GLY A 64 11.75 -41.39 -0.43
CA GLY A 64 12.57 -40.94 -1.55
C GLY A 64 12.44 -39.43 -1.64
N GLN A 65 13.54 -38.71 -1.36
CA GLN A 65 13.62 -37.28 -1.61
C GLN A 65 13.68 -37.06 -3.13
N PRO A 66 12.75 -36.32 -3.76
CA PRO A 66 13.07 -35.68 -5.01
C PRO A 66 13.83 -34.40 -4.67
N ALA A 67 15.12 -34.37 -5.01
CA ALA A 67 15.86 -33.13 -5.15
C ALA A 67 15.01 -32.19 -6.02
N GLY A 68 14.47 -31.14 -5.41
CA GLY A 68 13.66 -30.15 -6.10
C GLY A 68 14.49 -29.57 -7.23
N SER A 69 14.13 -29.91 -8.46
CA SER A 69 14.66 -29.26 -9.65
C SER A 69 14.33 -27.78 -9.51
N ARG A 70 15.32 -26.97 -9.12
CA ARG A 70 15.23 -25.51 -9.23
C ARG A 70 15.25 -25.21 -10.71
N ILE A 71 14.07 -25.19 -11.32
CA ILE A 71 13.88 -24.54 -12.60
C ILE A 71 14.32 -23.10 -12.37
N PRO A 72 15.39 -22.61 -13.06
CA PRO A 72 15.76 -21.21 -12.96
C PRO A 72 14.53 -20.41 -13.38
N PRO A 73 14.13 -19.40 -12.60
CA PRO A 73 12.94 -18.65 -12.93
C PRO A 73 13.12 -18.01 -14.29
N GLN A 74 12.12 -18.25 -15.14
CA GLN A 74 12.15 -17.80 -16.51
C GLN A 74 12.02 -16.28 -16.52
N PRO A 75 12.75 -15.59 -17.41
CA PRO A 75 12.57 -14.15 -17.60
C PRO A 75 11.09 -13.87 -17.90
N LEU A 76 10.54 -12.86 -17.24
CA LEU A 76 9.16 -12.48 -17.43
C LEU A 76 9.05 -11.75 -18.78
N GLN A 77 8.52 -12.44 -19.78
CA GLN A 77 8.40 -11.91 -21.14
C GLN A 77 7.32 -10.83 -21.18
N LEU A 78 7.68 -9.68 -21.75
CA LEU A 78 6.75 -8.58 -22.05
C LEU A 78 6.97 -8.14 -23.48
N GLY A 79 6.03 -8.42 -24.37
CA GLY A 79 6.05 -7.99 -25.76
C GLY A 79 5.95 -6.48 -25.95
N PRO A 80 6.12 -5.99 -27.18
CA PRO A 80 6.10 -4.56 -27.50
C PRO A 80 4.74 -3.90 -27.25
N GLU A 81 3.64 -4.65 -27.34
CA GLU A 81 2.27 -4.14 -27.17
C GLU A 81 1.49 -4.94 -26.11
N ASP A 82 2.16 -5.87 -25.41
CA ASP A 82 1.52 -6.69 -24.39
C ASP A 82 1.10 -5.84 -23.20
N TRP A 83 -0.11 -6.12 -22.70
CA TRP A 83 -0.61 -5.54 -21.48
C TRP A 83 0.13 -6.10 -20.28
N LEU A 84 0.42 -5.26 -19.29
CA LEU A 84 1.03 -5.72 -18.06
C LEU A 84 -0.01 -6.48 -17.22
N GLY A 85 0.33 -7.72 -16.87
CA GLY A 85 -0.33 -8.47 -15.81
C GLY A 85 0.24 -8.16 -14.42
N ASP A 86 -0.41 -8.74 -13.40
CA ASP A 86 -0.04 -8.56 -11.99
C ASP A 86 1.41 -8.96 -11.69
N GLU A 87 1.89 -9.99 -12.38
CA GLU A 87 3.24 -10.52 -12.27
C GLU A 87 4.31 -9.51 -12.74
N HIS A 88 4.00 -8.68 -13.73
CA HIS A 88 4.90 -7.64 -14.23
C HIS A 88 5.06 -6.51 -13.20
N ILE A 89 3.93 -6.05 -12.65
CA ILE A 89 3.93 -5.03 -11.61
C ILE A 89 4.64 -5.55 -10.35
N THR A 90 4.35 -6.79 -9.97
CA THR A 90 4.96 -7.45 -8.81
C THR A 90 6.48 -7.58 -8.97
N ALA A 91 6.96 -7.98 -10.15
CA ALA A 91 8.39 -8.11 -10.43
C ALA A 91 9.10 -6.76 -10.33
N ASP A 92 8.58 -5.72 -10.98
CA ASP A 92 9.20 -4.38 -10.97
C ASP A 92 9.18 -3.74 -9.58
N TYR A 93 8.07 -3.85 -8.83
CA TYR A 93 8.00 -3.37 -7.45
C TYR A 93 8.96 -4.12 -6.52
N THR A 94 9.15 -5.43 -6.73
CA THR A 94 10.14 -6.20 -5.96
C THR A 94 11.56 -5.73 -6.25
N LEU A 95 11.86 -5.40 -7.50
CA LEU A 95 13.16 -4.83 -7.87
C LEU A 95 13.34 -3.45 -7.24
N LEU A 96 12.34 -2.56 -7.37
CA LEU A 96 12.41 -1.21 -6.82
C LEU A 96 12.55 -1.21 -5.29
N GLU A 97 11.91 -2.14 -4.58
CA GLU A 97 12.11 -2.33 -3.14
C GLU A 97 13.57 -2.63 -2.79
N ARG A 98 14.25 -3.49 -3.58
CA ARG A 98 15.66 -3.84 -3.35
C ARG A 98 16.59 -2.66 -3.64
N GLU A 99 16.33 -1.95 -4.74
CA GLU A 99 17.06 -0.73 -5.11
C GLU A 99 16.90 0.32 -4.02
N LEU A 100 15.67 0.60 -3.59
CA LEU A 100 15.37 1.56 -2.54
C LEU A 100 16.00 1.17 -1.20
N GLN A 101 15.97 -0.11 -0.82
CA GLN A 101 16.59 -0.59 0.41
C GLN A 101 18.13 -0.44 0.40
N SER A 102 18.76 -0.56 -0.77
CA SER A 102 20.19 -0.34 -0.96
C SER A 102 20.55 1.15 -0.91
N ASP A 103 19.79 1.98 -1.64
CA ASP A 103 20.17 3.36 -1.93
C ASP A 103 19.66 4.34 -0.87
N ASN A 104 18.51 4.07 -0.27
CA ASN A 104 17.88 4.91 0.76
C ASN A 104 17.06 4.07 1.76
N PRO A 105 17.72 3.41 2.74
CA PRO A 105 17.06 2.50 3.68
C PRO A 105 16.01 3.19 4.56
N ASP A 106 16.19 4.48 4.88
CA ASP A 106 15.24 5.24 5.69
C ASP A 106 13.94 5.50 4.95
N LEU A 107 14.01 5.81 3.65
CA LEU A 107 12.83 5.93 2.80
C LEU A 107 12.19 4.56 2.53
N ALA A 108 13.02 3.51 2.35
CA ALA A 108 12.55 2.14 2.18
C ALA A 108 11.70 1.69 3.38
N ALA A 109 12.16 1.96 4.61
CA ALA A 109 11.46 1.61 5.83
C ALA A 109 10.07 2.26 5.94
N ARG A 110 9.88 3.42 5.28
CA ARG A 110 8.63 4.21 5.34
C ARG A 110 7.76 4.11 4.10
N THR A 111 8.17 3.34 3.10
CA THR A 111 7.47 3.19 1.81
C THR A 111 6.93 1.77 1.67
N ARG A 112 5.73 1.63 1.12
CA ARG A 112 5.13 0.33 0.77
C ARG A 112 4.70 0.33 -0.69
N LEU A 113 5.25 -0.61 -1.47
CA LEU A 113 4.86 -0.85 -2.86
C LEU A 113 3.89 -2.03 -2.91
N LEU A 114 2.59 -1.75 -2.87
CA LEU A 114 1.59 -2.81 -2.75
C LEU A 114 1.51 -3.63 -4.04
N ARG A 115 1.41 -4.94 -3.87
CA ARG A 115 1.13 -5.86 -4.98
C ARG A 115 -0.31 -5.66 -5.47
N PRO A 116 -0.60 -5.88 -6.77
CA PRO A 116 -1.96 -5.77 -7.32
C PRO A 116 -3.02 -6.52 -6.52
N ALA A 117 -2.74 -7.75 -6.10
CA ALA A 117 -3.65 -8.54 -5.28
C ALA A 117 -3.98 -7.87 -3.92
N GLN A 118 -3.02 -7.18 -3.29
CA GLN A 118 -3.25 -6.47 -2.03
C GLN A 118 -4.13 -5.25 -2.26
N ALA A 119 -3.85 -4.45 -3.30
CA ALA A 119 -4.68 -3.30 -3.65
C ALA A 119 -6.11 -3.71 -4.03
N HIS A 120 -6.26 -4.82 -4.76
CA HIS A 120 -7.55 -5.37 -5.15
C HIS A 120 -8.35 -5.87 -3.93
N LEU A 121 -7.70 -6.59 -3.00
CA LEU A 121 -8.30 -7.01 -1.74
C LEU A 121 -8.81 -5.81 -0.94
N LEU A 122 -7.96 -4.79 -0.73
CA LEU A 122 -8.32 -3.58 0.02
C LEU A 122 -9.48 -2.82 -0.63
N ARG A 123 -9.62 -2.86 -1.96
CA ARG A 123 -10.69 -2.19 -2.69
C ARG A 123 -12.02 -2.95 -2.63
N LEU A 124 -11.99 -4.27 -2.69
CA LEU A 124 -13.18 -5.09 -2.96
C LEU A 124 -13.70 -5.91 -1.79
N THR A 125 -12.91 -6.19 -0.76
CA THR A 125 -13.42 -6.97 0.37
C THR A 125 -14.55 -6.21 1.07
N GLU A 126 -15.69 -6.86 1.25
CA GLU A 126 -16.80 -6.34 2.06
C GLU A 126 -16.67 -6.70 3.54
N ASP A 127 -15.72 -7.58 3.87
CA ASP A 127 -15.36 -7.88 5.26
C ASP A 127 -14.36 -6.85 5.77
N ASP A 128 -14.83 -5.98 6.66
CA ASP A 128 -14.04 -4.93 7.28
C ASP A 128 -12.92 -5.45 8.20
N LEU A 129 -13.08 -6.63 8.80
CA LEU A 129 -12.04 -7.23 9.63
C LEU A 129 -10.88 -7.71 8.75
N ILE A 130 -11.20 -8.39 7.64
CA ILE A 130 -10.18 -8.80 6.65
C ILE A 130 -9.48 -7.59 6.05
N ARG A 131 -10.23 -6.53 5.72
CA ARG A 131 -9.67 -5.29 5.18
C ARG A 131 -8.70 -4.64 6.15
N GLN A 132 -9.11 -4.52 7.41
CA GLN A 132 -8.29 -3.92 8.46
C GLN A 132 -7.05 -4.76 8.70
N ASP A 133 -7.18 -6.07 8.88
CA ASP A 133 -6.06 -7.00 9.06
C ASP A 133 -5.05 -6.90 7.90
N ALA A 134 -5.53 -6.88 6.65
CA ALA A 134 -4.67 -6.70 5.50
C ALA A 134 -3.95 -5.34 5.50
N LEU A 135 -4.64 -4.27 5.88
CA LEU A 135 -4.03 -2.94 5.98
C LEU A 135 -2.98 -2.88 7.09
N TRP A 136 -3.27 -3.41 8.28
CA TRP A 136 -2.34 -3.48 9.40
C TRP A 136 -1.07 -4.24 9.01
N GLY A 137 -1.21 -5.41 8.38
CA GLY A 137 -0.07 -6.18 7.89
C GLY A 137 0.75 -5.51 6.79
N ILE A 138 0.26 -4.43 6.17
CA ILE A 138 1.00 -3.63 5.20
C ILE A 138 1.76 -2.48 5.88
N ILE A 139 1.13 -1.82 6.86
CA ILE A 139 1.62 -0.54 7.41
C ILE A 139 2.55 -0.76 8.61
N GLU A 140 2.33 -1.84 9.36
CA GLU A 140 3.13 -2.18 10.53
C GLU A 140 4.47 -2.81 10.15
N ASP A 141 5.51 -2.49 10.92
CA ASP A 141 6.77 -3.21 10.91
C ASP A 141 6.69 -4.52 11.74
N GLY A 142 7.78 -5.29 11.79
CA GLY A 142 7.84 -6.53 12.58
C GLY A 142 7.74 -6.34 14.11
N ASN A 143 7.63 -5.11 14.59
CA ASN A 143 7.46 -4.75 16.00
C ASN A 143 6.08 -4.11 16.26
N ASN A 144 5.16 -4.17 15.30
CA ASN A 144 3.82 -3.58 15.34
C ASN A 144 3.83 -2.04 15.43
N ASN A 145 4.84 -1.39 14.85
CA ASN A 145 4.86 0.07 14.69
C ASN A 145 4.32 0.45 13.31
N ASP A 146 3.35 1.36 13.25
CA ASP A 146 2.98 2.01 11.99
C ASP A 146 4.15 2.89 11.51
N THR A 147 4.82 2.44 10.47
CA THR A 147 6.01 3.11 9.90
C THR A 147 5.76 3.61 8.48
N ALA A 148 4.62 3.26 7.88
CA ALA A 148 4.37 3.48 6.47
C ALA A 148 3.82 4.88 6.21
N ASN A 149 4.71 5.79 5.83
CA ASN A 149 4.36 7.14 5.39
C ASN A 149 3.79 7.18 3.98
N TYR A 150 4.29 6.31 3.09
CA TYR A 150 3.91 6.31 1.68
C TYR A 150 3.43 4.93 1.23
N LEU A 151 2.25 4.88 0.63
CA LEU A 151 1.74 3.67 0.00
C LEU A 151 1.58 3.92 -1.51
N PHE A 152 2.17 3.06 -2.33
CA PHE A 152 1.97 3.05 -3.78
C PHE A 152 1.09 1.86 -4.14
N LEU A 153 -0.12 2.13 -4.62
CA LEU A 153 -1.11 1.11 -4.95
C LEU A 153 -1.43 1.15 -6.44
N PRO A 154 -1.19 0.04 -7.18
CA PRO A 154 -1.73 -0.10 -8.51
C PRO A 154 -3.26 -0.27 -8.42
N VAL A 155 -4.00 0.55 -9.13
CA VAL A 155 -5.46 0.50 -9.22
C VAL A 155 -5.84 -0.14 -10.55
N ASN A 156 -6.60 -1.22 -10.47
CA ASN A 156 -7.22 -1.90 -11.61
C ASN A 156 -8.73 -1.73 -11.59
N ASP A 157 -9.37 -1.64 -12.76
CA ASP A 157 -10.82 -1.50 -12.93
C ASP A 157 -11.62 -2.80 -12.82
N GLY A 158 -10.93 -3.95 -12.72
CA GLY A 158 -11.54 -5.27 -12.60
C GLY A 158 -12.49 -5.43 -11.40
N SER A 159 -13.30 -6.47 -11.42
CA SER A 159 -14.32 -6.75 -10.41
C SER A 159 -14.05 -8.06 -9.66
N SER A 160 -14.79 -8.28 -8.57
CA SER A 160 -14.79 -9.55 -7.83
C SER A 160 -15.53 -10.66 -8.57
N ASP A 161 -16.34 -10.31 -9.56
CA ASP A 161 -17.37 -11.20 -10.11
C ASP A 161 -16.84 -12.07 -11.24
N LYS A 162 -15.76 -11.63 -11.89
CA LYS A 162 -15.10 -12.34 -13.00
C LYS A 162 -13.60 -12.27 -12.84
N SER A 163 -12.95 -13.41 -12.96
CA SER A 163 -11.48 -13.45 -13.05
C SER A 163 -11.02 -12.73 -14.31
N ASN A 164 -10.03 -11.84 -14.18
CA ASN A 164 -9.30 -11.22 -15.29
C ASN A 164 -10.14 -10.29 -16.19
N ASP A 165 -11.08 -9.55 -15.62
CA ASP A 165 -11.90 -8.55 -16.32
C ASP A 165 -11.32 -7.12 -16.27
N GLY A 166 -10.17 -6.94 -15.64
CA GLY A 166 -9.44 -5.69 -15.62
C GLY A 166 -8.94 -5.29 -17.01
N THR A 167 -9.18 -4.05 -17.39
CA THR A 167 -8.77 -3.47 -18.67
C THR A 167 -7.85 -2.27 -18.57
N HIS A 168 -7.69 -1.69 -17.38
CA HIS A 168 -6.91 -0.47 -17.22
C HIS A 168 -6.20 -0.37 -15.86
N TRP A 169 -4.95 0.07 -15.91
CA TRP A 169 -4.11 0.36 -14.75
C TRP A 169 -3.99 1.86 -14.51
N SER A 170 -4.03 2.26 -13.24
CA SER A 170 -3.69 3.62 -12.78
C SER A 170 -2.97 3.53 -11.43
N LEU A 171 -2.38 4.62 -10.95
CA LEU A 171 -1.59 4.64 -9.71
C LEU A 171 -2.28 5.48 -8.64
N LEU A 172 -2.30 4.99 -7.41
CA LEU A 172 -2.66 5.75 -6.23
C LEU A 172 -1.45 5.86 -5.29
N LEU A 173 -0.96 7.08 -5.05
CA LEU A 173 0.00 7.37 -3.99
C LEU A 173 -0.75 7.89 -2.77
N VAL A 174 -0.65 7.19 -1.63
CA VAL A 174 -1.22 7.63 -0.37
C VAL A 174 -0.11 8.18 0.52
N ASP A 175 -0.25 9.43 0.93
CA ASP A 175 0.60 10.10 1.90
C ASP A 175 -0.07 10.10 3.28
N ARG A 176 0.59 9.44 4.23
CA ARG A 176 0.12 9.19 5.60
C ARG A 176 0.95 9.91 6.66
N ARG A 177 1.84 10.83 6.27
CA ARG A 177 2.70 11.54 7.25
C ARG A 177 1.92 12.36 8.26
N ASP A 178 0.72 12.82 7.89
CA ASP A 178 -0.26 13.37 8.80
C ASP A 178 -1.45 12.41 8.94
N PRO A 179 -1.51 11.61 10.02
CA PRO A 179 -2.62 10.68 10.26
C PRO A 179 -4.00 11.36 10.35
N GLY A 180 -4.06 12.65 10.67
CA GLY A 180 -5.30 13.43 10.71
C GLY A 180 -5.75 13.93 9.34
N ALA A 181 -4.88 13.89 8.34
CA ALA A 181 -5.12 14.45 7.01
C ALA A 181 -4.46 13.60 5.90
N VAL A 182 -4.76 12.29 5.87
CA VAL A 182 -4.26 11.37 4.85
C VAL A 182 -4.76 11.79 3.46
N VAL A 183 -3.85 11.93 2.50
CA VAL A 183 -4.17 12.33 1.11
C VAL A 183 -3.80 11.20 0.15
N ALA A 184 -4.67 10.94 -0.83
CA ALA A 184 -4.43 9.99 -1.90
C ALA A 184 -4.39 10.70 -3.25
N TYR A 185 -3.24 10.68 -3.91
CA TYR A 185 -3.00 11.26 -5.23
C TYR A 185 -3.20 10.20 -6.31
N HIS A 186 -4.17 10.41 -7.19
CA HIS A 186 -4.50 9.48 -8.28
C HIS A 186 -3.92 9.96 -9.61
N TYR A 187 -3.09 9.09 -10.21
CA TYR A 187 -2.46 9.29 -11.51
C TYR A 187 -3.05 8.31 -12.50
N ASP A 188 -3.67 8.83 -13.56
CA ASP A 188 -4.32 8.02 -14.59
C ASP A 188 -3.97 8.56 -15.98
N SER A 189 -3.14 7.80 -16.69
CA SER A 189 -2.68 8.15 -18.04
C SER A 189 -3.77 8.03 -19.10
N PHE A 190 -4.93 7.45 -18.79
CA PHE A 190 -6.01 7.23 -19.76
C PHE A 190 -7.30 7.91 -19.32
N ARG A 191 -7.37 9.24 -19.56
CA ARG A 191 -8.60 10.06 -19.43
C ARG A 191 -9.33 9.89 -18.08
N LYS A 192 -8.58 9.63 -17.01
CA LYS A 192 -9.13 9.44 -15.64
C LYS A 192 -10.15 8.29 -15.54
N SER A 193 -10.04 7.28 -16.41
CA SER A 193 -10.97 6.14 -16.50
C SER A 193 -11.18 5.42 -15.15
N ASN A 194 -10.15 5.39 -14.30
CA ASN A 194 -10.18 4.72 -13.00
C ASN A 194 -10.61 5.63 -11.82
N SER A 195 -11.08 6.85 -12.06
CA SER A 195 -11.41 7.82 -10.98
C SER A 195 -12.34 7.25 -9.92
N ALA A 196 -13.41 6.54 -10.31
CA ALA A 196 -14.35 5.96 -9.36
C ALA A 196 -13.70 4.84 -8.51
N LYS A 197 -12.82 4.04 -9.12
CA LYS A 197 -12.11 2.93 -8.46
C LYS A 197 -11.05 3.45 -7.49
N ALA A 198 -10.34 4.50 -7.89
CA ALA A 198 -9.39 5.22 -7.04
C ALA A 198 -10.10 5.88 -5.85
N ASN A 199 -11.26 6.51 -6.08
CA ASN A 199 -12.06 7.10 -5.00
C ASN A 199 -12.55 6.04 -4.00
N GLN A 200 -13.03 4.90 -4.49
CA GLN A 200 -13.42 3.78 -3.65
C GLN A 200 -12.26 3.30 -2.77
N LEU A 201 -11.08 3.09 -3.36
CA LEU A 201 -9.90 2.64 -2.62
C LEU A 201 -9.40 3.69 -1.62
N ALA A 202 -9.35 4.97 -2.01
CA ALA A 202 -8.96 6.07 -1.13
C ALA A 202 -9.91 6.17 0.09
N ALA A 203 -11.22 6.09 -0.13
CA ALA A 203 -12.21 6.10 0.94
C ALA A 203 -12.03 4.90 1.90
N ARG A 204 -11.78 3.70 1.38
CA ARG A 204 -11.49 2.50 2.18
C ARG A 204 -10.18 2.59 2.97
N LEU A 205 -9.28 3.51 2.61
CA LEU A 205 -8.04 3.83 3.32
C LEU A 205 -8.16 5.06 4.23
N GLY A 206 -9.34 5.68 4.31
CA GLY A 206 -9.54 6.90 5.10
C GLY A 206 -8.84 8.14 4.52
N ALA A 207 -8.53 8.13 3.22
CA ALA A 207 -7.79 9.20 2.56
C ALA A 207 -8.70 10.11 1.72
N SER A 208 -8.38 11.41 1.69
CA SER A 208 -8.98 12.36 0.75
C SER A 208 -8.36 12.20 -0.64
N LEU A 209 -9.19 11.91 -1.66
CA LEU A 209 -8.72 11.75 -3.03
C LEU A 209 -8.42 13.11 -3.69
N GLN A 210 -7.24 13.23 -4.28
CA GLN A 210 -6.86 14.30 -5.19
C GLN A 210 -6.47 13.73 -6.54
N THR A 211 -6.92 14.36 -7.62
CA THR A 211 -6.43 14.03 -8.96
C THR A 211 -5.05 14.64 -9.15
N ALA A 212 -4.07 13.81 -9.48
CA ALA A 212 -2.73 14.26 -9.79
C ALA A 212 -2.50 14.29 -11.31
N SER A 213 -1.58 15.18 -11.73
CA SER A 213 -1.30 15.39 -13.14
C SER A 213 -0.27 14.38 -13.65
N ILE A 214 -0.54 13.77 -14.80
CA ILE A 214 0.34 12.83 -15.49
C ILE A 214 0.16 12.99 -17.00
N THR A 215 1.23 12.77 -17.76
CA THR A 215 1.15 12.71 -19.22
C THR A 215 0.11 11.69 -19.67
N GLU A 216 -0.78 12.07 -20.59
CA GLU A 216 -1.74 11.15 -21.19
C GLU A 216 -1.05 10.16 -22.13
N GLN A 217 -1.35 8.87 -21.98
CA GLN A 217 -0.87 7.83 -22.89
C GLN A 217 -1.52 7.98 -24.27
N ARG A 218 -0.76 7.65 -25.32
CA ARG A 218 -1.24 7.73 -26.72
C ARG A 218 -1.60 6.38 -27.33
N ASN A 219 -1.29 5.28 -26.65
CA ASN A 219 -1.65 3.91 -27.05
C ASN A 219 -2.60 3.30 -26.02
N HIS A 220 -3.00 2.04 -26.23
CA HIS A 220 -3.98 1.34 -25.40
C HIS A 220 -3.36 0.26 -24.48
N TYR A 221 -2.03 0.14 -24.43
CA TYR A 221 -1.34 -0.98 -23.76
C TYR A 221 -0.30 -0.55 -22.71
N ASP A 222 0.09 0.73 -22.67
CA ASP A 222 1.13 1.21 -21.75
C ASP A 222 0.60 1.73 -20.40
N CYS A 223 -0.69 1.64 -20.10
CA CYS A 223 -1.22 2.10 -18.80
C CYS A 223 -0.47 1.49 -17.61
N GLY A 224 -0.10 0.21 -17.68
CA GLY A 224 0.74 -0.43 -16.67
C GLY A 224 2.19 0.07 -16.65
N VAL A 225 2.76 0.42 -17.80
CA VAL A 225 4.12 1.01 -17.89
C VAL A 225 4.12 2.39 -17.22
N PHE A 226 3.09 3.20 -17.48
CA PHE A 226 2.88 4.48 -16.81
C PHE A 226 2.82 4.32 -15.28
N VAL A 227 2.13 3.31 -14.76
CA VAL A 227 2.10 3.03 -13.31
C VAL A 227 3.50 2.80 -12.76
N LEU A 228 4.31 1.96 -13.41
CA LEU A 228 5.65 1.62 -12.94
C LEU A 228 6.62 2.80 -13.02
N ASP A 229 6.63 3.51 -14.14
CA ASP A 229 7.53 4.65 -14.33
C ASP A 229 7.11 5.85 -13.47
N ALA A 230 5.80 6.05 -13.23
CA ALA A 230 5.30 7.04 -12.28
C ALA A 230 5.77 6.72 -10.85
N THR A 231 5.62 5.48 -10.41
CA THR A 231 6.09 5.03 -9.09
C THR A 231 7.60 5.26 -8.94
N ARG A 232 8.40 4.84 -9.93
CA ARG A 232 9.86 5.05 -9.92
C ARG A 232 10.26 6.52 -9.89
N ALA A 233 9.58 7.36 -10.68
CA ALA A 233 9.84 8.80 -10.69
C ALA A 233 9.51 9.45 -9.34
N LEU A 234 8.36 9.11 -8.75
CA LEU A 234 7.94 9.63 -7.45
C LEU A 234 8.87 9.17 -6.32
N VAL A 235 9.24 7.89 -6.28
CA VAL A 235 10.22 7.37 -5.30
C VAL A 235 11.57 8.08 -5.46
N GLY A 236 12.06 8.26 -6.68
CA GLY A 236 13.32 8.98 -6.94
C GLY A 236 13.28 10.45 -6.49
N ARG A 237 12.12 11.11 -6.63
CA ARG A 237 11.88 12.47 -6.14
C ARG A 237 11.84 12.53 -4.60
N LEU A 238 11.14 11.60 -3.96
CA LEU A 238 11.09 11.46 -2.50
C LEU A 238 12.48 11.20 -1.90
N ALA A 239 13.35 10.48 -2.63
CA ALA A 239 14.73 10.23 -2.19
C ALA A 239 15.60 11.50 -2.21
N GLN A 240 15.25 12.50 -3.02
CA GLN A 240 15.97 13.78 -3.09
C GLN A 240 15.44 14.81 -2.08
N THR A 241 14.18 14.68 -1.68
CA THR A 241 13.53 15.59 -0.73
C THR A 241 12.37 14.89 -0.04
N GLU A 242 12.33 14.97 1.29
CA GLU A 242 11.22 14.40 2.08
C GLU A 242 9.93 15.23 1.99
N ARG A 243 9.93 16.37 1.29
CA ARG A 243 8.72 17.21 1.11
C ARG A 243 7.87 16.66 -0.04
N THR A 244 6.55 16.80 0.05
CA THR A 244 5.64 16.64 -1.10
C THR A 244 5.07 18.01 -1.39
N ASP A 245 5.79 18.80 -2.16
CA ASP A 245 5.21 20.00 -2.75
C ASP A 245 4.50 19.64 -4.06
N ASP A 246 3.69 20.57 -4.56
CA ASP A 246 2.89 20.36 -5.77
C ASP A 246 3.76 20.06 -7.01
N GLU A 247 5.02 20.49 -7.03
CA GLU A 247 5.93 20.25 -8.16
C GLU A 247 6.42 18.80 -8.19
N LEU A 248 6.77 18.23 -7.04
CA LEU A 248 7.21 16.83 -6.93
C LEU A 248 6.10 15.84 -7.32
N LEU A 249 4.84 16.22 -7.14
CA LEU A 249 3.68 15.39 -7.46
C LEU A 249 3.22 15.50 -8.92
N ARG A 250 3.81 16.38 -9.74
CA ARG A 250 3.40 16.53 -11.15
C ARG A 250 4.22 15.65 -12.09
N LEU A 251 3.52 14.81 -12.83
CA LEU A 251 4.10 13.89 -13.82
C LEU A 251 3.73 14.29 -15.25
N ASP A 252 3.55 15.59 -15.51
CA ASP A 252 3.18 16.15 -16.83
C ASP A 252 4.18 15.83 -17.95
N ASN A 253 5.44 15.56 -17.59
CA ASN A 253 6.53 15.25 -18.50
C ASN A 253 6.99 13.78 -18.41
N LEU A 254 6.20 12.91 -17.78
CA LEU A 254 6.57 11.50 -17.65
C LEU A 254 6.50 10.81 -19.02
N VAL A 255 7.62 10.22 -19.43
CA VAL A 255 7.70 9.41 -20.64
C VAL A 255 7.76 7.94 -20.24
N ALA A 256 6.67 7.21 -20.49
CA ALA A 256 6.65 5.77 -20.28
C ALA A 256 7.70 5.09 -21.18
N ASN A 257 8.56 4.28 -20.58
CA ASN A 257 9.69 3.63 -21.22
C ASN A 257 9.56 2.11 -21.09
N ARG A 258 8.72 1.54 -21.97
CA ARG A 258 8.52 0.09 -22.08
C ARG A 258 9.83 -0.66 -22.29
N ARG A 259 10.77 -0.10 -23.06
CA ARG A 259 12.04 -0.77 -23.33
C ARG A 259 12.86 -0.92 -22.05
N ALA A 260 12.96 0.14 -21.26
CA ALA A 260 13.62 0.08 -19.96
C ALA A 260 12.93 -0.93 -19.02
N LEU A 261 11.60 -1.01 -19.03
CA LEU A 261 10.88 -2.04 -18.29
C LEU A 261 11.24 -3.46 -18.75
N GLN A 262 11.24 -3.72 -20.05
CA GLN A 262 11.63 -5.01 -20.62
C GLN A 262 13.05 -5.41 -20.20
N ASP A 263 13.99 -4.46 -20.24
CA ASP A 263 15.38 -4.70 -19.84
C ASP A 263 15.46 -5.05 -18.33
N ARG A 264 14.72 -4.34 -17.46
CA ARG A 264 14.62 -4.64 -16.02
C ARG A 264 14.03 -6.03 -15.74
N LEU A 265 12.93 -6.38 -16.41
CA LEU A 265 12.26 -7.67 -16.24
C LEU A 265 13.09 -8.85 -16.76
N SER A 266 13.88 -8.62 -17.82
CA SER A 266 14.79 -9.64 -18.38
C SER A 266 16.00 -9.89 -17.49
N ALA A 267 16.49 -8.85 -16.78
CA ALA A 267 17.59 -8.97 -15.84
C ALA A 267 17.19 -9.61 -14.50
N TYR A 268 15.88 -9.67 -14.19
CA TYR A 268 15.38 -10.21 -12.94
C TYR A 268 15.25 -11.74 -13.00
N ALA A 269 16.25 -12.45 -12.46
CA ALA A 269 16.08 -13.83 -12.04
C ALA A 269 15.70 -13.84 -10.53
N PRO A 270 14.50 -14.28 -10.14
CA PRO A 270 14.21 -14.57 -8.74
C PRO A 270 15.30 -15.52 -8.18
N LEU A 271 15.88 -15.16 -7.05
CA LEU A 271 16.79 -16.05 -6.30
C LEU A 271 15.99 -17.12 -5.55
#